data_AF-A0A6M0G5R9-F1
#
_entry.id   AF-A0A6M0G5R9-F1
#
_cell.length_a   1.000
_cell.length_b   1.000
_cell.length_c   1.000
_cell.angle_alpha   90.00
_cell.angle_beta   90.00
_cell.angle_gamma   90.00
#
_symmetry.space_group_name_H-M   'P 1'
#
loop_
_entity.id
_entity.type
_entity.pdbx_description
1 polymer ?
#
loop_
_entity_poly.entity_id
_entity_poly.type
_entity_poly.pdbx_seq_one_letter_code
_entity_poly.pdbx_strand_id
1 'polypeptide(L)'
;MARPSLSKNASQRRGRSLAKKAVGATKSTSKTASKLVEEKTSDVNIPTLSFTSPNEIESQLPEFKPQEYKVSDPLNPPKSMPQATQSQFVSASRIYDSGMRALQLTGKAFDLTSLRFQVEGKKAKAFSAGAQAATAFEKAKGDFTDYQIQLQNNQQKNIELKTAKLRTTTADKIAAITEKELNQKLSQARAGAKLAKLQTQEKQTKLAEFKLQLTPRV
;
A
#
# COMPACT_ATOMS: atom_id res chain seq x y z
N MET A 1 -6.39 30.00 -15.86
CA MET A 1 -5.42 29.31 -14.96
C MET A 1 -6.06 28.05 -14.40
N ALA A 2 -5.53 26.87 -14.75
CA ALA A 2 -6.11 25.59 -14.35
C ALA A 2 -5.65 25.20 -12.94
N ARG A 3 -6.60 24.92 -12.03
CA ARG A 3 -6.32 24.48 -10.66
C ARG A 3 -5.92 23.00 -10.66
N PRO A 4 -4.81 22.61 -10.01
CA PRO A 4 -4.45 21.20 -9.89
C PRO A 4 -5.47 20.47 -9.00
N SER A 5 -6.02 19.36 -9.49
CA SER A 5 -6.95 18.50 -8.74
C SER A 5 -6.24 17.87 -7.53
N LEU A 6 -6.64 18.27 -6.32
CA LEU A 6 -6.10 17.79 -5.04
C LEU A 6 -6.27 16.26 -4.82
N SER A 7 -7.12 15.57 -5.59
CA SER A 7 -7.32 14.12 -5.47
C SER A 7 -6.21 13.26 -6.08
N LYS A 8 -5.45 13.78 -7.05
CA LYS A 8 -4.33 13.01 -7.67
C LYS A 8 -3.09 12.95 -6.76
N ASN A 9 -2.88 13.96 -5.92
CA ASN A 9 -1.71 14.04 -5.04
C ASN A 9 -1.84 13.23 -3.74
N ALA A 10 -3.06 12.98 -3.25
CA ALA A 10 -3.28 12.20 -2.03
C ALA A 10 -3.01 10.69 -2.25
N SER A 11 -3.45 10.14 -3.38
CA SER A 11 -3.23 8.73 -3.75
C SER A 11 -1.77 8.43 -4.10
N GLN A 12 -1.04 9.39 -4.68
CA GLN A 12 0.40 9.25 -4.96
C GLN A 12 1.28 9.31 -3.70
N ARG A 13 0.86 10.01 -2.63
CA ARG A 13 1.63 10.08 -1.37
C ARG A 13 1.51 8.80 -0.53
N ARG A 14 0.35 8.12 -0.55
CA ARG A 14 0.17 6.85 0.18
C ARG A 14 0.77 5.64 -0.54
N GLY A 15 0.81 5.63 -1.89
CA GLY A 15 1.49 4.59 -2.66
C GLY A 15 3.02 4.61 -2.55
N ARG A 16 3.62 5.78 -2.27
CA ARG A 16 5.08 5.94 -2.19
C ARG A 16 5.69 5.56 -0.83
N SER A 17 4.94 5.60 0.28
CA SER A 17 5.50 5.20 1.59
C SER A 17 5.59 3.69 1.77
N LEU A 18 4.68 2.93 1.15
CA LEU A 18 4.74 1.46 1.14
C LEU A 18 5.70 0.91 0.07
N ALA A 19 5.83 1.58 -1.08
CA ALA A 19 6.81 1.19 -2.10
C ALA A 19 8.27 1.49 -1.68
N LYS A 20 8.54 2.54 -0.89
CA LYS A 20 9.90 2.82 -0.38
C LYS A 20 10.42 1.78 0.62
N LYS A 21 9.55 1.00 1.27
CA LYS A 21 9.95 -0.09 2.16
C LYS A 21 10.18 -1.42 1.44
N ALA A 22 9.71 -1.55 0.19
CA ALA A 22 9.89 -2.74 -0.65
C ALA A 22 10.99 -2.59 -1.73
N VAL A 23 11.48 -1.36 -1.98
CA VAL A 23 12.56 -1.09 -2.95
C VAL A 23 13.97 -1.26 -2.35
N GLY A 24 14.07 -1.63 -1.06
CA GLY A 24 15.35 -1.88 -0.39
C GLY A 24 15.92 -3.30 -0.54
N ALA A 25 15.23 -4.25 -1.19
CA ALA A 25 15.62 -5.66 -1.11
C ALA A 25 15.59 -6.45 -2.43
N THR A 26 15.68 -5.80 -3.59
CA THR A 26 15.81 -6.51 -4.88
C THR A 26 16.74 -5.78 -5.85
N LYS A 27 18.05 -5.89 -5.59
CA LYS A 27 19.06 -5.75 -6.65
C LYS A 27 20.32 -6.56 -6.31
N SER A 28 20.23 -7.88 -6.33
CA SER A 28 21.41 -8.69 -6.62
C SER A 28 21.45 -8.95 -8.11
N THR A 29 22.16 -8.06 -8.80
CA THR A 29 22.78 -8.37 -10.09
C THR A 29 23.56 -9.67 -9.97
N SER A 30 23.31 -10.62 -10.87
CA SER A 30 24.19 -11.77 -11.12
C SER A 30 25.57 -11.26 -11.50
N LYS A 31 26.45 -11.09 -10.52
CA LYS A 31 27.88 -11.00 -10.74
C LYS A 31 28.42 -12.41 -10.61
N THR A 32 28.92 -12.94 -11.73
CA THR A 32 29.86 -14.04 -11.78
C THR A 32 30.98 -13.74 -10.80
N ALA A 33 30.90 -14.30 -9.60
CA ALA A 33 31.97 -14.28 -8.63
C ALA A 33 32.70 -15.61 -8.81
N SER A 34 33.71 -15.60 -9.69
CA SER A 34 34.85 -16.51 -9.55
C SER A 34 35.52 -16.13 -8.24
N LYS A 35 35.02 -16.69 -7.14
CA LYS A 35 35.65 -16.61 -5.82
C LYS A 35 36.07 -18.04 -5.52
N LEU A 36 37.38 -18.22 -5.35
CA LEU A 36 37.98 -19.46 -4.88
C LEU A 36 37.10 -20.03 -3.76
N VAL A 37 36.74 -21.30 -3.90
CA VAL A 37 36.19 -22.10 -2.81
C VAL A 37 37.31 -22.19 -1.79
N GLU A 38 37.28 -21.28 -0.82
CA GLU A 38 37.98 -21.45 0.43
C GLU A 38 37.29 -22.64 1.11
N GLU A 39 37.95 -23.78 1.03
CA GLU A 39 37.52 -25.05 1.59
C GLU A 39 37.45 -24.90 3.11
N LYS A 40 36.30 -24.44 3.58
CA LYS A 40 36.01 -24.35 5.00
C LYS A 40 35.78 -25.77 5.49
N THR A 41 36.88 -26.45 5.84
CA THR A 41 36.86 -27.72 6.58
C THR A 41 36.10 -27.48 7.87
N SER A 42 34.83 -27.84 7.84
CA SER A 42 34.00 -27.87 9.04
C SER A 42 34.50 -29.08 9.80
N ASP A 43 35.33 -28.87 10.82
CA ASP A 43 35.68 -29.88 11.82
C ASP A 43 34.42 -30.25 12.61
N VAL A 44 33.52 -30.98 11.96
CA VAL A 44 32.42 -31.68 12.60
C VAL A 44 32.95 -33.09 12.84
N ASN A 45 33.69 -33.24 13.93
CA ASN A 45 34.20 -34.52 14.38
C ASN A 45 33.03 -35.35 14.92
N ILE A 46 32.31 -36.01 14.02
CA ILE A 46 31.32 -37.03 14.35
C ILE A 46 32.12 -38.33 14.54
N PRO A 47 32.24 -38.86 15.78
CA PRO A 47 32.98 -40.09 15.99
C PRO A 47 32.31 -41.20 15.16
N THR A 48 33.10 -41.86 14.30
CA THR A 48 32.78 -42.93 13.31
C THR A 48 32.63 -42.54 11.83
N LEU A 49 32.62 -41.25 11.45
CA LEU A 49 32.61 -40.84 10.04
C LEU A 49 33.93 -40.17 9.64
N SER A 50 34.82 -40.94 9.00
CA SER A 50 36.01 -40.39 8.35
C SER A 50 35.61 -39.76 7.01
N PHE A 51 35.85 -38.46 6.86
CA PHE A 51 35.74 -37.79 5.56
C PHE A 51 36.93 -38.19 4.70
N THR A 52 36.72 -39.08 3.72
CA THR A 52 37.71 -39.40 2.69
C THR A 52 37.56 -38.44 1.52
N SER A 53 38.65 -37.82 1.11
CA SER A 53 38.66 -36.98 -0.08
C SER A 53 38.60 -37.87 -1.34
N PRO A 54 38.01 -37.41 -2.46
CA PRO A 54 37.88 -38.24 -3.67
C PRO A 54 39.20 -38.84 -4.19
N ASN A 55 40.32 -38.14 -3.97
CA ASN A 55 41.65 -38.59 -4.38
C ASN A 55 42.22 -39.71 -3.49
N GLU A 56 41.74 -39.85 -2.25
CA GLU A 56 42.18 -40.91 -1.34
C GLU A 56 41.46 -42.23 -1.59
N ILE A 57 40.29 -42.20 -2.26
CA ILE A 57 39.48 -43.38 -2.54
C ILE A 57 40.23 -44.36 -3.46
N GLU A 58 40.92 -43.86 -4.50
CA GLU A 58 41.68 -44.71 -5.42
C GLU A 58 42.79 -45.49 -4.71
N SER A 59 43.47 -44.88 -3.73
CA SER A 59 44.52 -45.53 -2.95
C SER A 59 44.02 -46.53 -1.90
N GLN A 60 42.74 -46.44 -1.53
CA GLN A 60 42.09 -47.34 -0.56
C GLN A 60 41.39 -48.52 -1.21
N LEU A 61 41.18 -48.47 -2.53
CA LEU A 61 40.64 -49.59 -3.27
C LEU A 61 41.72 -50.67 -3.41
N PRO A 62 41.42 -51.94 -3.11
CA PRO A 62 42.37 -53.02 -3.33
C PRO A 62 42.71 -53.11 -4.81
N GLU A 63 44.01 -53.25 -5.12
CA GLU A 63 44.51 -53.35 -6.50
C GLU A 63 43.84 -54.54 -7.21
N PHE A 64 43.02 -54.27 -8.21
CA PHE A 64 42.37 -55.31 -9.01
C PHE A 64 43.33 -55.81 -10.09
N LYS A 65 43.82 -57.05 -9.94
CA LYS A 65 44.67 -57.72 -10.93
C LYS A 65 43.83 -58.68 -11.78
N PRO A 66 43.46 -58.32 -13.03
CA PRO A 66 42.52 -59.12 -13.83
C PRO A 66 42.98 -60.56 -14.10
N GLN A 67 44.30 -60.79 -14.08
CA GLN A 67 44.88 -62.11 -14.34
C GLN A 67 44.66 -63.11 -13.20
N GLU A 68 44.47 -62.64 -11.96
CA GLU A 68 44.23 -63.50 -10.78
C GLU A 68 42.79 -64.03 -10.74
N TYR A 69 41.88 -63.43 -11.51
CA TYR A 69 40.47 -63.80 -11.60
C TYR A 69 40.12 -64.55 -12.89
N LYS A 70 41.10 -64.84 -13.76
CA LYS A 70 40.87 -65.54 -15.01
C LYS A 70 40.66 -67.04 -14.76
N VAL A 71 39.43 -67.50 -14.91
CA VAL A 71 39.10 -68.94 -14.84
C VAL A 71 39.29 -69.56 -16.21
N SER A 72 40.33 -70.37 -16.39
CA SER A 72 40.59 -71.10 -17.63
C SER A 72 39.72 -72.36 -17.79
N ASP A 73 39.35 -73.00 -16.68
CA ASP A 73 38.43 -74.15 -16.64
C ASP A 73 37.33 -73.87 -15.58
N PRO A 74 36.08 -73.59 -16.00
CA PRO A 74 34.97 -73.27 -15.08
C PRO A 74 34.55 -74.44 -14.18
N LEU A 75 34.83 -75.69 -14.56
CA LEU A 75 34.47 -76.85 -13.74
C LEU A 75 35.51 -77.16 -12.66
N ASN A 76 36.77 -76.75 -12.85
CA ASN A 76 37.85 -76.95 -11.89
C ASN A 76 38.66 -75.65 -11.69
N PRO A 77 38.11 -74.66 -10.96
CA PRO A 77 38.83 -73.44 -10.69
C PRO A 77 40.12 -73.75 -9.88
N PRO A 78 41.24 -73.05 -10.16
CA PRO A 78 42.48 -73.24 -9.42
C PRO A 78 42.27 -72.92 -7.94
N LYS A 79 42.77 -73.79 -7.04
CA LYS A 79 42.66 -73.64 -5.57
C LYS A 79 43.31 -72.36 -5.02
N SER A 80 44.13 -71.69 -5.83
CA SER A 80 44.77 -70.41 -5.51
C SER A 80 43.86 -69.20 -5.75
N MET A 81 42.68 -69.39 -6.35
CA MET A 81 41.73 -68.29 -6.52
C MET A 81 41.17 -67.90 -5.15
N PRO A 82 41.30 -66.63 -4.72
CA PRO A 82 40.74 -66.18 -3.45
C PRO A 82 39.21 -66.22 -3.54
N GLN A 83 38.60 -67.27 -2.99
CA GLN A 83 37.15 -67.35 -2.81
C GLN A 83 36.78 -66.68 -1.49
N ALA A 84 35.79 -65.80 -1.53
CA ALA A 84 35.23 -65.23 -0.31
C ALA A 84 34.68 -66.37 0.56
N THR A 85 35.03 -66.37 1.84
CA THR A 85 34.43 -67.32 2.78
C THR A 85 32.93 -67.03 2.94
N GLN A 86 32.14 -68.03 3.33
CA GLN A 86 30.70 -67.85 3.53
C GLN A 86 30.39 -66.68 4.50
N SER A 87 31.22 -66.47 5.51
CA SER A 87 31.08 -65.35 6.44
C SER A 87 31.34 -63.99 5.78
N GLN A 88 32.35 -63.89 4.91
CA GLN A 88 32.62 -62.67 4.13
C GLN A 88 31.48 -62.36 3.16
N PHE A 89 30.96 -63.38 2.46
CA PHE A 89 29.81 -63.22 1.56
C PHE A 89 28.56 -62.71 2.30
N VAL A 90 28.21 -63.34 3.43
CA VAL A 90 27.06 -62.91 4.25
C VAL A 90 27.25 -61.49 4.79
N SER A 91 28.47 -61.12 5.17
CA SER A 91 28.77 -59.78 5.67
C SER A 91 28.65 -58.73 4.57
N ALA A 92 29.20 -59.00 3.39
CA ALA A 92 29.08 -58.12 2.22
C ALA A 92 27.62 -57.96 1.76
N SER A 93 26.85 -59.05 1.73
CA SER A 93 25.41 -59.01 1.38
C SER A 93 24.62 -58.14 2.37
N ARG A 94 24.91 -58.24 3.68
CA ARG A 94 24.25 -57.41 4.70
C ARG A 94 24.58 -55.93 4.54
N ILE A 95 25.84 -55.61 4.23
CA ILE A 95 26.29 -54.22 3.98
C ILE A 95 25.60 -53.67 2.73
N TYR A 96 25.50 -54.47 1.67
CA TYR A 96 24.80 -54.07 0.45
C TYR A 96 23.30 -53.81 0.70
N ASP A 97 22.63 -54.73 1.39
CA ASP A 97 21.19 -54.62 1.69
C ASP A 97 20.89 -53.47 2.67
N SER A 98 21.80 -53.17 3.59
CA SER A 98 21.65 -52.01 4.48
C SER A 98 21.86 -50.70 3.72
N GLY A 99 22.85 -50.65 2.81
CA GLY A 99 23.08 -49.51 1.92
C GLY A 99 21.89 -49.23 1.00
N MET A 100 21.31 -50.26 0.39
CA MET A 100 20.11 -50.12 -0.44
C MET A 100 18.90 -49.63 0.35
N ARG A 101 18.69 -50.14 1.57
CA ARG A 101 17.61 -49.65 2.45
C ARG A 101 17.82 -48.21 2.88
N ALA A 102 19.05 -47.83 3.21
CA ALA A 102 19.38 -46.44 3.54
C ALA A 102 19.12 -45.50 2.37
N LEU A 103 19.51 -45.89 1.14
CA LEU A 103 19.27 -45.09 -0.06
C LEU A 103 17.76 -44.90 -0.33
N GLN A 104 16.97 -45.97 -0.22
CA GLN A 104 15.51 -45.89 -0.36
C GLN A 104 14.85 -45.01 0.71
N LEU A 105 15.32 -45.11 1.96
CA LEU A 105 14.82 -44.27 3.06
C LEU A 105 15.11 -42.80 2.78
N THR A 106 16.33 -42.48 2.36
CA THR A 106 16.74 -41.12 1.99
C THR A 106 15.92 -40.58 0.82
N GLY A 107 15.68 -41.39 -0.23
CA GLY A 107 14.79 -41.01 -1.34
C GLY A 107 13.38 -40.66 -0.88
N LYS A 108 12.76 -41.53 -0.07
CA LYS A 108 11.42 -41.27 0.51
C LYS A 108 11.40 -40.04 1.42
N ALA A 109 12.48 -39.77 2.15
CA ALA A 109 12.60 -38.58 2.98
C ALA A 109 12.66 -37.30 2.12
N PHE A 110 13.37 -37.33 0.98
CA PHE A 110 13.37 -36.21 0.02
C PHE A 110 11.99 -35.98 -0.61
N ASP A 111 11.26 -37.03 -0.96
CA ASP A 111 9.89 -36.89 -1.48
C ASP A 111 8.94 -36.28 -0.45
N LEU A 112 9.02 -36.75 0.81
CA LEU A 112 8.22 -36.22 1.91
C LEU A 112 8.53 -34.74 2.18
N THR A 113 9.81 -34.37 2.19
CA THR A 113 10.23 -32.97 2.42
C THR A 113 9.80 -32.06 1.28
N SER A 114 9.90 -32.52 0.02
CA SER A 114 9.36 -31.82 -1.15
C SER A 114 7.86 -31.57 -1.03
N LEU A 115 7.08 -32.60 -0.66
CA LEU A 115 5.63 -32.47 -0.45
C LEU A 115 5.31 -31.46 0.67
N ARG A 116 6.03 -31.53 1.80
CA ARG A 116 5.86 -30.56 2.90
C ARG A 116 6.16 -29.13 2.45
N PHE A 117 7.22 -28.93 1.67
CA PHE A 117 7.56 -27.59 1.16
C PHE A 117 6.47 -27.04 0.22
N GLN A 118 5.89 -27.88 -0.64
CA GLN A 118 4.76 -27.48 -1.48
C GLN A 118 3.52 -27.08 -0.66
N VAL A 119 3.20 -27.84 0.40
CA VAL A 119 2.09 -27.54 1.30
C VAL A 119 2.31 -26.22 2.02
N GLU A 120 3.50 -25.99 2.59
CA GLU A 120 3.84 -24.72 3.24
C GLU A 120 3.83 -23.55 2.24
N GLY A 121 4.30 -23.76 1.00
CA GLY A 121 4.20 -22.78 -0.07
C GLY A 121 2.74 -22.42 -0.41
N LYS A 122 1.83 -23.39 -0.43
CA LYS A 122 0.38 -23.15 -0.63
C LYS A 122 -0.23 -22.39 0.55
N LYS A 123 0.12 -22.74 1.80
CA LYS A 123 -0.33 -22.01 2.99
C LYS A 123 0.14 -20.56 2.96
N ALA A 124 1.42 -20.32 2.71
CA ALA A 124 1.97 -18.96 2.62
C ALA A 124 1.24 -18.11 1.57
N LYS A 125 0.94 -18.68 0.39
CA LYS A 125 0.13 -18.02 -0.64
C LYS A 125 -1.29 -17.72 -0.14
N ALA A 126 -1.95 -18.67 0.51
CA ALA A 126 -3.28 -18.45 1.08
C ALA A 126 -3.29 -17.34 2.14
N PHE A 127 -2.31 -17.32 3.04
CA PHE A 127 -2.14 -16.23 4.02
C PHE A 127 -1.93 -14.88 3.32
N SER A 128 -1.08 -14.81 2.30
CA SER A 128 -0.85 -13.57 1.56
C SER A 128 -2.10 -13.06 0.84
N ALA A 129 -2.89 -13.96 0.26
CA ALA A 129 -4.16 -13.63 -0.37
C ALA A 129 -5.19 -13.13 0.67
N GLY A 130 -5.24 -13.79 1.84
CA GLY A 130 -6.07 -13.35 2.97
C GLY A 130 -5.70 -11.96 3.47
N ALA A 131 -4.41 -11.66 3.61
CA ALA A 131 -3.93 -10.34 4.00
C ALA A 131 -4.29 -9.26 2.96
N GLN A 132 -4.13 -9.56 1.67
CA GLN A 132 -4.53 -8.65 0.58
C GLN A 132 -6.03 -8.40 0.58
N ALA A 133 -6.85 -9.44 0.74
CA ALA A 133 -8.30 -9.32 0.82
C ALA A 133 -8.72 -8.47 2.02
N ALA A 134 -8.18 -8.72 3.21
CA ALA A 134 -8.45 -7.93 4.41
C ALA A 134 -8.10 -6.45 4.20
N THR A 135 -6.95 -6.17 3.56
CA THR A 135 -6.52 -4.80 3.25
C THR A 135 -7.48 -4.12 2.25
N ALA A 136 -8.00 -4.87 1.27
CA ALA A 136 -8.98 -4.35 0.32
C ALA A 136 -10.32 -4.01 1.00
N PHE A 137 -10.77 -4.84 1.95
CA PHE A 137 -11.96 -4.56 2.77
C PHE A 137 -11.79 -3.31 3.63
N GLU A 138 -10.66 -3.18 4.33
CA GLU A 138 -10.33 -1.99 5.12
C GLU A 138 -10.33 -0.72 4.25
N LYS A 139 -9.74 -0.81 3.04
CA LYS A 139 -9.75 0.30 2.09
C LYS A 139 -11.17 0.66 1.65
N ALA A 140 -11.98 -0.32 1.26
CA ALA A 140 -13.36 -0.08 0.83
C ALA A 140 -14.21 0.55 1.95
N LYS A 141 -13.99 0.11 3.21
CA LYS A 141 -14.62 0.72 4.38
C LYS A 141 -14.18 2.17 4.57
N GLY A 142 -12.88 2.45 4.45
CA GLY A 142 -12.35 3.82 4.50
C GLY A 142 -12.95 4.72 3.42
N ASP A 143 -12.96 4.26 2.16
CA ASP A 143 -13.53 5.00 1.02
C ASP A 143 -15.04 5.28 1.23
N PHE A 144 -15.79 4.34 1.82
CA PHE A 144 -17.20 4.53 2.15
C PHE A 144 -17.41 5.58 3.25
N THR A 145 -16.61 5.56 4.32
CA THR A 145 -16.67 6.57 5.38
C THR A 145 -16.31 7.95 4.85
N ASP A 146 -15.26 8.05 4.01
CA ASP A 146 -14.88 9.32 3.39
C ASP A 146 -16.01 9.87 2.49
N TYR A 147 -16.68 9.00 1.72
CA TYR A 147 -17.84 9.39 0.92
C TYR A 147 -18.99 9.92 1.80
N GLN A 148 -19.32 9.25 2.90
CA GLN A 148 -20.35 9.70 3.85
C GLN A 148 -20.02 11.10 4.42
N ILE A 149 -18.77 11.32 4.81
CA ILE A 149 -18.31 12.63 5.30
C ILE A 149 -18.44 13.69 4.21
N GLN A 150 -18.04 13.39 2.98
CA GLN A 150 -18.18 14.33 1.87
C GLN A 150 -19.64 14.66 1.56
N LEU A 151 -20.54 13.67 1.65
CA LEU A 151 -21.96 13.87 1.47
C LEU A 151 -22.53 14.83 2.53
N GLN A 152 -22.23 14.59 3.81
CA GLN A 152 -22.65 15.46 4.92
C GLN A 152 -22.11 16.88 4.77
N ASN A 153 -20.83 17.03 4.43
CA ASN A 153 -20.22 18.33 4.19
C ASN A 153 -20.89 19.08 3.02
N ASN A 154 -21.27 18.36 1.95
CA ASN A 154 -22.00 18.97 0.83
C ASN A 154 -23.40 19.42 1.24
N GLN A 155 -24.11 18.61 2.04
CA GLN A 155 -25.43 18.97 2.55
C GLN A 155 -25.36 20.22 3.43
N GLN A 156 -24.39 20.30 4.34
CA GLN A 156 -24.18 21.48 5.19
C GLN A 156 -23.87 22.74 4.35
N LYS A 157 -22.97 22.65 3.38
CA LYS A 157 -22.67 23.75 2.46
C LYS A 157 -23.88 24.21 1.65
N ASN A 158 -24.75 23.28 1.25
CA ASN A 158 -25.97 23.63 0.52
C ASN A 158 -26.97 24.37 1.44
N ILE A 159 -27.12 23.93 2.69
CA ILE A 159 -27.93 24.63 3.69
C ILE A 159 -27.39 26.04 3.93
N GLU A 160 -26.08 26.19 4.12
CA GLU A 160 -25.43 27.50 4.30
C GLU A 160 -25.62 28.41 3.07
N LEU A 161 -25.48 27.87 1.87
CA LEU A 161 -25.74 28.62 0.64
C LEU A 161 -27.20 29.08 0.56
N LYS A 162 -28.16 28.23 0.93
CA LYS A 162 -29.59 28.58 0.95
C LYS A 162 -29.88 29.69 1.96
N THR A 163 -29.32 29.62 3.16
CA THR A 163 -29.51 30.66 4.18
C THR A 163 -28.87 31.98 3.77
N ALA A 164 -27.67 31.96 3.17
CA ALA A 164 -27.02 33.15 2.63
C ALA A 164 -27.84 33.81 1.51
N LYS A 165 -28.37 33.01 0.57
CA LYS A 165 -29.27 33.51 -0.50
C LYS A 165 -30.54 34.12 0.07
N LEU A 166 -31.15 33.48 1.07
CA LEU A 166 -32.33 34.01 1.73
C LEU A 166 -32.03 35.37 2.38
N ARG A 167 -30.94 35.47 3.16
CA ARG A 167 -30.50 36.73 3.80
C ARG A 167 -30.28 37.85 2.79
N THR A 168 -29.62 37.56 1.67
CA THR A 168 -29.37 38.52 0.61
C THR A 168 -30.69 39.01 -0.01
N THR A 169 -31.56 38.06 -0.38
CA THR A 169 -32.87 38.38 -0.96
C THR A 169 -33.73 39.20 0.00
N THR A 170 -33.70 38.90 1.30
CA THR A 170 -34.42 39.69 2.31
C THR A 170 -33.83 41.08 2.48
N ALA A 171 -32.50 41.21 2.46
CA ALA A 171 -31.83 42.51 2.55
C ALA A 171 -32.18 43.40 1.34
N ASP A 172 -32.17 42.84 0.13
CA ASP A 172 -32.55 43.55 -1.09
C ASP A 172 -34.01 44.05 -1.03
N LYS A 173 -34.93 43.20 -0.55
CA LYS A 173 -36.35 43.57 -0.37
C LYS A 173 -36.51 44.68 0.67
N ILE A 174 -35.81 44.60 1.80
CA ILE A 174 -35.85 45.62 2.84
C ILE A 174 -35.30 46.94 2.29
N ALA A 175 -34.17 46.90 1.58
CA ALA A 175 -33.56 48.08 0.96
C ALA A 175 -34.52 48.80 -0.01
N ALA A 176 -35.22 48.04 -0.85
CA ALA A 176 -36.21 48.63 -1.77
C ALA A 176 -37.39 49.30 -1.04
N ILE A 177 -37.86 48.68 0.07
CA ILE A 177 -38.94 49.27 0.89
C ILE A 177 -38.45 50.53 1.59
N THR A 178 -37.27 50.49 2.22
CA THR A 178 -36.72 51.64 2.94
C THR A 178 -36.39 52.80 2.01
N GLU A 179 -35.91 52.55 0.79
CA GLU A 179 -35.71 53.59 -0.22
C GLU A 179 -37.04 54.26 -0.60
N LYS A 180 -38.10 53.47 -0.81
CA LYS A 180 -39.44 54.00 -1.10
C LYS A 180 -39.97 54.85 0.05
N GLU A 181 -39.84 54.38 1.29
CA GLU A 181 -40.22 55.14 2.49
C GLU A 181 -39.41 56.44 2.62
N LEU A 182 -38.10 56.40 2.37
CA LEU A 182 -37.24 57.57 2.42
C LEU A 182 -37.67 58.61 1.37
N ASN A 183 -37.93 58.18 0.14
CA ASN A 183 -38.41 59.03 -0.94
C ASN A 183 -39.79 59.65 -0.61
N GLN A 184 -40.68 58.89 0.03
CA GLN A 184 -41.97 59.41 0.49
C GLN A 184 -41.80 60.49 1.57
N LYS A 185 -40.95 60.24 2.59
CA LYS A 185 -40.63 61.22 3.64
C LYS A 185 -39.99 62.48 3.06
N LEU A 186 -39.09 62.32 2.09
CA LEU A 186 -38.45 63.43 1.38
C LEU A 186 -39.49 64.27 0.62
N SER A 187 -40.43 63.63 -0.09
CA SER A 187 -41.53 64.32 -0.78
C SER A 187 -42.41 65.11 0.19
N GLN A 188 -42.80 64.51 1.32
CA GLN A 188 -43.58 65.20 2.37
C GLN A 188 -42.83 66.40 2.94
N ALA A 189 -41.54 66.25 3.26
CA ALA A 189 -40.71 67.35 3.75
C ALA A 189 -40.60 68.50 2.73
N ARG A 190 -40.45 68.19 1.44
CA ARG A 190 -40.46 69.20 0.36
C ARG A 190 -41.81 69.92 0.26
N ALA A 191 -42.92 69.21 0.38
CA ALA A 191 -44.25 69.81 0.34
C ALA A 191 -44.46 70.75 1.54
N GLY A 192 -44.07 70.31 2.75
CA GLY A 192 -44.10 71.12 3.96
C GLY A 192 -43.22 72.37 3.85
N ALA A 193 -42.01 72.25 3.33
CA ALA A 193 -41.11 73.39 3.10
C ALA A 193 -41.70 74.41 2.10
N LYS A 194 -42.34 73.94 1.02
CA LYS A 194 -43.04 74.82 0.06
C LYS A 194 -44.20 75.55 0.73
N LEU A 195 -45.01 74.86 1.52
CA LEU A 195 -46.14 75.44 2.24
C LEU A 195 -45.66 76.51 3.24
N ALA A 196 -44.62 76.20 4.03
CA ALA A 196 -44.02 77.16 4.95
C ALA A 196 -43.47 78.40 4.22
N LYS A 197 -42.88 78.22 3.04
CA LYS A 197 -42.41 79.32 2.19
C LYS A 197 -43.56 80.19 1.70
N LEU A 198 -44.65 79.59 1.22
CA LEU A 198 -45.85 80.33 0.81
C LEU A 198 -46.47 81.11 1.97
N GLN A 199 -46.65 80.48 3.14
CA GLN A 199 -47.15 81.17 4.34
C GLN A 199 -46.23 82.32 4.77
N THR A 200 -44.91 82.15 4.65
CA THR A 200 -43.95 83.21 4.94
C THR A 200 -44.10 84.36 3.95
N GLN A 201 -44.26 84.06 2.67
CA GLN A 201 -44.50 85.06 1.63
C GLN A 201 -45.81 85.81 1.87
N GLU A 202 -46.91 85.12 2.19
CA GLU A 202 -48.19 85.74 2.54
C GLU A 202 -48.11 86.63 3.79
N LYS A 203 -47.35 86.21 4.81
CA LYS A 203 -47.12 87.05 5.99
C LYS A 203 -46.28 88.27 5.66
N GLN A 204 -45.28 88.13 4.78
CA GLN A 204 -44.46 89.24 4.32
C GLN A 204 -45.28 90.25 3.49
N THR A 205 -46.17 89.79 2.61
CA THR A 205 -47.06 90.69 1.85
C THR A 205 -48.02 91.44 2.76
N LYS A 206 -48.67 90.75 3.70
CA LYS A 206 -49.52 91.39 4.73
C LYS A 206 -48.75 92.43 5.55
N LEU A 207 -47.50 92.13 5.91
CA LEU A 207 -46.64 93.06 6.64
C LEU A 207 -46.27 94.28 5.78
N ALA A 208 -46.02 94.09 4.49
CA ALA A 208 -45.76 95.18 3.54
C ALA A 208 -46.99 96.08 3.36
N GLU A 209 -48.19 95.49 3.21
CA GLU A 209 -49.46 96.22 3.14
C GLU A 209 -49.73 97.02 4.42
N PHE A 210 -49.48 96.42 5.59
CA PHE A 210 -49.63 97.10 6.87
C PHE A 210 -48.67 98.30 7.01
N LYS A 211 -47.43 98.17 6.54
CA LYS A 211 -46.47 99.30 6.52
C LYS A 211 -46.92 100.44 5.61
N LEU A 212 -47.53 100.13 4.46
CA LEU A 212 -48.13 101.13 3.56
C LEU A 212 -49.30 101.87 4.21
N GLN A 213 -50.10 101.20 5.06
CA GLN A 213 -51.18 101.85 5.81
C GLN A 213 -50.67 102.77 6.93
N LEU A 214 -49.52 102.46 7.52
CA LEU A 214 -48.89 103.24 8.59
C LEU A 214 -48.09 104.45 8.10
N THR A 215 -47.77 104.52 6.81
CA THR A 215 -47.06 105.67 6.24
C THR A 215 -48.08 106.76 5.88
N PRO A 216 -48.02 107.96 6.49
CA PRO A 216 -49.00 109.01 6.23
C PRO A 216 -48.92 109.41 4.75
N ARG A 217 -50.09 109.46 4.08
CA ARG A 217 -50.22 110.09 2.77
C ARG A 217 -49.88 111.56 2.93
N VAL A 218 -48.69 111.94 2.48
CA VAL A 218 -48.31 113.33 2.19
C VAL A 218 -48.89 113.71 0.84
#